data_AF-A0A965V2E6-F1
#
_entry.id   AF-A0A965V2E6-F1
#
_cell.length_a   1.000
_cell.length_b   1.000
_cell.length_c   1.000
_cell.angle_alpha   90.00
_cell.angle_beta   90.00
_cell.angle_gamma   90.00
#
_symmetry.space_group_name_H-M   'P 1'
#
loop_
_entity.id
_entity.type
_entity.pdbx_description
1 polymer ?
#
loop_
_entity_poly.entity_id
_entity_poly.type
_entity_poly.pdbx_seq_one_letter_code
_entity_poly.pdbx_strand_id
1 'polypeptide(L)'
;MASKRAAAVPIRVVILTLDAHLAGAFEAARARLARQVPGLSLSMHLSADWMRDPAAGARAVADIEKADIICNMMLFTEEQAAAVLPALRARRDHCDALVSCLCTPEVMQLTRLGRFSMGGGEERSAWSPISLLKKLRGKREDGGTAGERQMTMLRQLPKLLRFVPGPAQDVRTWLLCMSYWLGATDANLSSMIAMLINRYAQGPRAALKGALDVDAVADPLDAAVIHFSEPIEDQLEWALLPPAVGSVVARP
;
A
#
# COMPACT_ATOMS: atom_id res chain seq x y z
N MET A 1 -40.43 -12.04 18.36
CA MET A 1 -40.04 -11.61 17.01
C MET A 1 -38.52 -11.65 16.91
N ALA A 2 -37.95 -12.61 16.18
CA ALA A 2 -36.52 -12.66 15.96
C ALA A 2 -36.11 -11.49 15.06
N SER A 3 -35.33 -10.55 15.59
CA SER A 3 -34.74 -9.47 14.79
C SER A 3 -33.86 -10.09 13.72
N LYS A 4 -34.29 -9.95 12.46
CA LYS A 4 -33.55 -10.38 11.28
C LYS A 4 -32.34 -9.46 11.17
N ARG A 5 -31.25 -9.76 11.88
CA ARG A 5 -29.95 -9.09 11.69
C ARG A 5 -29.66 -9.18 10.19
N ALA A 6 -29.60 -8.03 9.51
CA ALA A 6 -29.14 -7.99 8.13
C ALA A 6 -27.77 -8.68 8.09
N ALA A 7 -27.58 -9.61 7.15
CA ALA A 7 -26.32 -10.33 7.04
C ALA A 7 -25.19 -9.32 6.81
N ALA A 8 -24.12 -9.42 7.60
CA ALA A 8 -22.99 -8.51 7.48
C ALA A 8 -22.35 -8.66 6.09
N VAL A 9 -22.03 -7.53 5.45
CA VAL A 9 -21.41 -7.52 4.13
C VAL A 9 -19.98 -8.06 4.24
N PRO A 10 -19.65 -9.20 3.61
CA PRO A 10 -18.33 -9.81 3.75
C PRO A 10 -17.28 -9.05 2.95
N ILE A 11 -16.13 -8.80 3.55
CA ILE A 11 -14.96 -8.21 2.89
C ILE A 11 -13.67 -8.84 3.42
N ARG A 12 -12.76 -9.22 2.52
CA ARG A 12 -11.47 -9.83 2.86
C ARG A 12 -10.31 -8.89 2.56
N VAL A 13 -9.50 -8.60 3.56
CA VAL A 13 -8.30 -7.78 3.43
C VAL A 13 -7.08 -8.62 3.81
N VAL A 14 -6.07 -8.63 2.94
CA VAL A 14 -4.83 -9.40 3.13
C VAL A 14 -3.65 -8.43 3.12
N ILE A 15 -2.79 -8.55 4.13
CA ILE A 15 -1.52 -7.82 4.22
C ILE A 15 -0.36 -8.83 4.07
N LEU A 16 0.56 -8.57 3.15
CA LEU A 16 1.81 -9.29 2.98
C LEU A 16 2.96 -8.36 3.40
N THR A 17 3.81 -8.79 4.34
CA THR A 17 4.91 -7.94 4.82
C THR A 17 6.11 -8.71 5.33
N LEU A 18 7.29 -8.09 5.38
CA LEU A 18 8.43 -8.59 6.15
C LEU A 18 8.36 -8.21 7.64
N ASP A 19 7.64 -7.14 7.99
CA ASP A 19 7.72 -6.50 9.30
C ASP A 19 6.89 -7.22 10.38
N ALA A 20 7.53 -8.15 11.09
CA ALA A 20 6.94 -8.89 12.19
C ALA A 20 6.60 -7.99 13.41
N HIS A 21 7.24 -6.83 13.56
CA HIS A 21 7.02 -5.96 14.74
C HIS A 21 5.62 -5.37 14.75
N LEU A 22 4.97 -5.29 13.59
CA LEU A 22 3.61 -4.81 13.44
C LEU A 22 2.54 -5.82 13.87
N ALA A 23 2.89 -7.06 14.24
CA ALA A 23 1.90 -8.08 14.60
C ALA A 23 0.97 -7.66 15.76
N GLY A 24 1.52 -7.03 16.80
CA GLY A 24 0.71 -6.52 17.92
C GLY A 24 -0.23 -5.38 17.49
N ALA A 25 0.29 -4.42 16.72
CA ALA A 25 -0.51 -3.31 16.18
C ALA A 25 -1.60 -3.81 15.22
N PHE A 26 -1.29 -4.84 14.42
CA PHE A 26 -2.22 -5.48 13.51
C PHE A 26 -3.37 -6.15 14.25
N GLU A 27 -3.11 -6.91 15.33
CA GLU A 27 -4.18 -7.55 16.11
C GLU A 27 -5.09 -6.53 16.78
N ALA A 28 -4.53 -5.43 17.30
CA ALA A 28 -5.32 -4.32 17.84
C ALA A 28 -6.17 -3.65 16.76
N ALA A 29 -5.61 -3.38 15.59
CA ALA A 29 -6.34 -2.83 14.44
C ALA A 29 -7.46 -3.77 13.97
N ARG A 30 -7.20 -5.07 13.93
CA ARG A 30 -8.19 -6.11 13.59
C ARG A 30 -9.37 -6.09 14.55
N ALA A 31 -9.10 -6.05 15.86
CA ALA A 31 -10.13 -5.98 16.88
C ALA A 31 -10.95 -4.68 16.79
N ARG A 32 -10.30 -3.55 16.47
CA ARG A 32 -10.97 -2.25 16.26
C ARG A 32 -11.92 -2.29 15.05
N LEU A 33 -11.42 -2.75 13.90
CA LEU A 33 -12.18 -2.78 12.65
C LEU A 33 -13.32 -3.80 12.68
N ALA A 34 -13.17 -4.94 13.36
CA ALA A 34 -14.23 -5.94 13.50
C ALA A 34 -15.50 -5.37 14.16
N ARG A 35 -15.39 -4.31 14.98
CA ARG A 35 -16.55 -3.62 15.58
C ARG A 35 -17.29 -2.73 14.58
N GLN A 36 -16.58 -2.16 13.60
CA GLN A 36 -17.17 -1.31 12.56
C GLN A 36 -17.67 -2.12 11.37
N VAL A 37 -16.97 -3.21 11.03
CA VAL A 37 -17.30 -4.10 9.91
C VAL A 37 -17.36 -5.54 10.40
N PRO A 38 -18.52 -6.00 10.89
CA PRO A 38 -18.67 -7.37 11.40
C PRO A 38 -18.39 -8.46 10.35
N GLY A 39 -18.46 -8.13 9.05
CA GLY A 39 -18.14 -9.03 7.95
C GLY A 39 -16.67 -9.01 7.50
N LEU A 40 -15.80 -8.28 8.19
CA LEU A 40 -14.38 -8.18 7.85
C LEU A 40 -13.62 -9.46 8.23
N SER A 41 -12.92 -10.02 7.25
CA SER A 41 -11.83 -10.96 7.46
C SER A 41 -10.52 -10.25 7.12
N LEU A 42 -9.63 -10.15 8.10
CA LEU A 42 -8.35 -9.48 7.97
C LEU A 42 -7.24 -10.46 8.34
N SER A 43 -6.30 -10.70 7.41
CA SER A 43 -5.13 -11.55 7.63
C SER A 43 -3.83 -10.81 7.29
N MET A 44 -2.77 -11.19 8.00
CA MET A 44 -1.41 -10.74 7.77
C MET A 44 -0.51 -11.96 7.61
N HIS A 45 0.29 -11.96 6.56
CA HIS A 45 1.28 -13.00 6.31
C HIS A 45 2.67 -12.36 6.32
N LEU A 46 3.60 -12.99 7.03
CA LEU A 46 4.98 -12.54 7.11
C LEU A 46 5.83 -13.26 6.08
N SER A 47 6.65 -12.51 5.34
CA SER A 47 7.49 -13.07 4.31
C SER A 47 8.51 -14.04 4.87
N ALA A 48 9.10 -13.71 6.03
CA ALA A 48 9.97 -14.60 6.76
C ALA A 48 9.33 -15.97 7.06
N ASP A 49 8.01 -16.05 7.22
CA ASP A 49 7.33 -17.32 7.52
C ASP A 49 7.17 -18.19 6.28
N TRP A 50 6.68 -17.64 5.16
CA TRP A 50 6.57 -18.43 3.92
C TRP A 50 7.89 -18.76 3.27
N MET A 51 8.96 -18.01 3.58
CA MET A 51 10.32 -18.34 3.18
C MET A 51 10.89 -19.56 3.92
N ARG A 52 10.34 -19.89 5.11
CA ARG A 52 10.81 -21.00 5.94
C ARG A 52 9.85 -22.20 5.92
N ASP A 53 8.56 -21.95 5.79
CA ASP A 53 7.49 -22.94 5.81
C ASP A 53 6.65 -22.87 4.52
N PRO A 54 6.74 -23.89 3.63
CA PRO A 54 5.90 -23.95 2.44
C PRO A 54 4.39 -23.90 2.74
N ALA A 55 3.96 -24.39 3.91
CA ALA A 55 2.56 -24.31 4.30
C ALA A 55 2.13 -22.87 4.62
N ALA A 56 3.02 -22.02 5.15
CA ALA A 56 2.77 -20.59 5.30
C ALA A 56 2.63 -19.91 3.93
N GLY A 57 3.45 -20.29 2.95
CA GLY A 57 3.30 -19.82 1.56
C GLY A 57 1.96 -20.23 0.94
N ALA A 58 1.56 -21.48 1.11
CA ALA A 58 0.27 -21.98 0.63
C ALA A 58 -0.92 -21.24 1.27
N ARG A 59 -0.84 -20.92 2.57
CA ARG A 59 -1.85 -20.11 3.27
C ARG A 59 -1.93 -18.69 2.71
N ALA A 60 -0.78 -18.03 2.51
CA ALA A 60 -0.72 -16.69 1.93
C ALA A 60 -1.34 -16.66 0.52
N VAL A 61 -1.00 -17.63 -0.33
CA VAL A 61 -1.58 -17.78 -1.68
C VAL A 61 -3.11 -17.98 -1.62
N ALA A 62 -3.59 -18.89 -0.77
CA ALA A 62 -5.02 -19.17 -0.65
C ALA A 62 -5.84 -17.96 -0.17
N ASP A 63 -5.24 -17.11 0.68
CA ASP A 63 -5.84 -15.86 1.12
C ASP A 63 -5.83 -14.80 0.02
N ILE A 64 -4.71 -14.65 -0.71
CA ILE A 64 -4.59 -13.74 -1.86
C ILE A 64 -5.69 -14.05 -2.89
N GLU A 65 -5.87 -15.31 -3.26
CA GLU A 65 -6.86 -15.73 -4.27
C GLU A 65 -8.29 -15.30 -3.96
N LYS A 66 -8.60 -15.09 -2.66
CA LYS A 66 -9.94 -14.73 -2.16
C LYS A 66 -10.04 -13.27 -1.71
N ALA A 67 -8.93 -12.54 -1.66
CA ALA A 67 -8.85 -11.20 -1.10
C ALA A 67 -9.63 -10.18 -1.91
N ASP A 68 -10.38 -9.31 -1.25
CA ASP A 68 -11.03 -8.17 -1.89
C ASP A 68 -10.11 -6.94 -1.87
N ILE A 69 -9.24 -6.80 -0.88
CA ILE A 69 -8.19 -5.77 -0.85
C ILE A 69 -6.86 -6.44 -0.47
N ILE A 70 -5.80 -6.13 -1.22
CA ILE A 70 -4.46 -6.66 -0.97
C ILE A 70 -3.49 -5.50 -0.71
N CYS A 71 -2.71 -5.62 0.36
CA CYS A 71 -1.67 -4.69 0.76
C CYS A 71 -0.31 -5.41 0.79
N ASN A 72 0.56 -5.12 -0.17
CA ASN A 72 1.95 -5.60 -0.16
C ASN A 72 2.84 -4.49 0.39
N MET A 73 3.52 -4.76 1.50
CA MET A 73 4.35 -3.79 2.18
C MET A 73 5.73 -4.39 2.43
N MET A 74 6.80 -3.73 1.99
CA MET A 74 8.18 -4.13 2.36
C MET A 74 8.58 -5.54 1.87
N LEU A 75 8.15 -5.95 0.67
CA LEU A 75 8.64 -7.16 0.00
C LEU A 75 9.86 -6.81 -0.86
N PHE A 76 11.04 -6.84 -0.25
CA PHE A 76 12.26 -6.27 -0.82
C PHE A 76 13.02 -7.19 -1.78
N THR A 77 12.84 -8.52 -1.69
CA THR A 77 13.62 -9.46 -2.50
C THR A 77 12.77 -10.17 -3.56
N GLU A 78 13.42 -10.53 -4.68
CA GLU A 78 12.77 -11.32 -5.75
C GLU A 78 12.28 -12.67 -5.22
N GLU A 79 13.02 -13.29 -4.30
CA GLU A 79 12.66 -14.58 -3.70
C GLU A 79 11.37 -14.49 -2.87
N GLN A 80 11.25 -13.46 -2.02
CA GLN A 80 10.03 -13.18 -1.25
C GLN A 80 8.83 -12.96 -2.18
N ALA A 81 9.04 -12.19 -3.26
CA ALA A 81 8.02 -11.88 -4.23
C ALA A 81 7.60 -13.12 -5.05
N ALA A 82 8.56 -13.92 -5.52
CA ALA A 82 8.33 -15.07 -6.40
C ALA A 82 7.33 -16.07 -5.82
N ALA A 83 7.35 -16.28 -4.50
CA ALA A 83 6.45 -17.19 -3.79
C ALA A 83 4.96 -16.82 -3.94
N VAL A 84 4.63 -15.52 -4.07
CA VAL A 84 3.25 -15.01 -4.07
C VAL A 84 2.86 -14.29 -5.36
N LEU A 85 3.84 -13.91 -6.18
CA LEU A 85 3.65 -13.11 -7.40
C LEU A 85 2.65 -13.73 -8.40
N PRO A 86 2.63 -15.06 -8.64
CA PRO A 86 1.62 -15.66 -9.52
C PRO A 86 0.19 -15.42 -9.05
N ALA A 87 -0.06 -15.61 -7.75
CA ALA A 87 -1.37 -15.39 -7.13
C ALA A 87 -1.76 -13.91 -7.15
N LEU A 88 -0.81 -13.01 -6.86
CA LEU A 88 -1.03 -11.57 -6.94
C LEU A 88 -1.41 -11.12 -8.36
N ARG A 89 -0.69 -11.61 -9.38
CA ARG A 89 -0.99 -11.33 -10.79
C ARG A 89 -2.38 -11.81 -11.19
N ALA A 90 -2.71 -13.06 -10.83
CA ALA A 90 -4.02 -13.64 -11.11
C ALA A 90 -5.16 -12.88 -10.41
N ARG A 91 -4.93 -12.40 -9.17
CA ARG A 91 -5.96 -11.73 -8.39
C ARG A 91 -6.15 -10.25 -8.75
N ARG A 92 -5.08 -9.58 -9.21
CA ARG A 92 -5.00 -8.12 -9.37
C ARG A 92 -6.24 -7.47 -9.98
N ASP A 93 -6.78 -8.03 -11.05
CA ASP A 93 -7.90 -7.41 -11.80
C ASP A 93 -9.28 -7.83 -11.27
N HIS A 94 -9.32 -8.75 -10.30
CA HIS A 94 -10.54 -9.29 -9.69
C HIS A 94 -10.78 -8.84 -8.24
N CYS A 95 -9.78 -8.23 -7.57
CA CYS A 95 -9.98 -7.60 -6.27
C CYS A 95 -10.53 -6.16 -6.40
N ASP A 96 -10.95 -5.55 -5.30
CA ASP A 96 -11.40 -4.17 -5.24
C ASP A 96 -10.23 -3.18 -5.32
N ALA A 97 -9.10 -3.53 -4.69
CA ALA A 97 -7.85 -2.76 -4.68
C ALA A 97 -6.63 -3.66 -4.44
N LEU A 98 -5.49 -3.30 -5.05
CA LEU A 98 -4.18 -3.85 -4.73
C LEU A 98 -3.21 -2.68 -4.57
N VAL A 99 -2.60 -2.54 -3.39
CA VAL A 99 -1.59 -1.52 -3.10
C VAL A 99 -0.27 -2.18 -2.78
N SER A 100 0.80 -1.72 -3.43
CA SER A 100 2.16 -2.11 -3.11
C SER A 100 2.97 -0.88 -2.72
N CYS A 101 3.68 -0.95 -1.60
CA CYS A 101 4.60 0.08 -1.14
C CYS A 101 5.91 -0.56 -0.69
N LEU A 102 7.04 0.05 -1.04
CA LEU A 102 8.38 -0.42 -0.64
C LEU A 102 8.60 -1.90 -1.04
N CYS A 103 8.15 -2.29 -2.24
CA CYS A 103 8.26 -3.67 -2.73
C CYS A 103 9.13 -3.72 -4.00
N THR A 104 9.51 -4.92 -4.44
CA THR A 104 10.16 -5.11 -5.75
C THR A 104 9.40 -4.48 -6.90
N PRO A 105 10.08 -4.03 -7.98
CA PRO A 105 9.43 -3.43 -9.14
C PRO A 105 8.27 -4.26 -9.70
N GLU A 106 8.40 -5.58 -9.73
CA GLU A 106 7.39 -6.51 -10.21
C GLU A 106 6.12 -6.46 -9.38
N VAL A 107 6.23 -6.34 -8.06
CA VAL A 107 5.11 -6.22 -7.13
C VAL A 107 4.55 -4.81 -7.14
N MET A 108 5.40 -3.78 -7.25
CA MET A 108 4.99 -2.38 -7.39
C MET A 108 4.10 -2.15 -8.60
N GLN A 109 4.44 -2.75 -9.75
CA GLN A 109 3.65 -2.69 -10.98
C GLN A 109 2.24 -3.27 -10.84
N LEU A 110 2.00 -4.15 -9.84
CA LEU A 110 0.66 -4.69 -9.60
C LEU A 110 -0.28 -3.67 -8.94
N THR A 111 0.22 -2.54 -8.42
CA THR A 111 -0.62 -1.53 -7.78
C THR A 111 -1.76 -1.08 -8.70
N ARG A 112 -2.99 -1.15 -8.19
CA ARG A 112 -4.24 -0.71 -8.80
C ARG A 112 -5.20 -0.19 -7.73
N LEU A 113 -5.41 1.12 -7.74
CA LEU A 113 -6.30 1.83 -6.83
C LEU A 113 -7.26 2.70 -7.63
N GLY A 114 -8.53 2.32 -7.74
CA GLY A 114 -9.50 3.07 -8.54
C GLY A 114 -9.03 3.22 -9.99
N ARG A 115 -8.78 4.46 -10.43
CA ARG A 115 -8.25 4.76 -11.78
C ARG A 115 -6.74 4.81 -11.85
N PHE A 116 -6.06 4.79 -10.71
CA PHE A 116 -4.62 4.76 -10.62
C PHE A 116 -4.09 3.33 -10.77
N SER A 117 -3.11 3.15 -11.64
CA SER A 117 -2.44 1.87 -11.92
C SER A 117 -0.97 2.14 -12.19
N MET A 118 -0.07 1.35 -11.59
CA MET A 118 1.36 1.37 -11.90
C MET A 118 1.75 0.36 -13.00
N GLY A 119 0.86 -0.58 -13.32
CA GLY A 119 1.07 -1.56 -14.39
C GLY A 119 0.57 -1.06 -15.75
N GLY A 120 1.22 -1.50 -16.83
CA GLY A 120 0.72 -1.35 -18.20
C GLY A 120 1.49 -0.41 -19.14
N GLY A 121 2.77 -0.11 -18.87
CA GLY A 121 3.59 0.77 -19.71
C GLY A 121 3.15 2.25 -19.66
N GLU A 122 3.92 3.14 -20.31
CA GLU A 122 3.65 4.59 -20.34
C GLU A 122 2.26 4.97 -20.87
N GLU A 123 1.57 4.06 -21.56
CA GLU A 123 0.34 4.33 -22.28
C GLU A 123 -0.96 4.23 -21.46
N ARG A 124 -0.96 3.64 -20.26
CA ARG A 124 -2.21 3.39 -19.51
C ARG A 124 -2.56 4.36 -18.39
N SER A 125 -1.75 5.38 -18.12
CA SER A 125 -2.09 6.34 -17.07
C SER A 125 -1.32 7.65 -17.20
N ALA A 126 -2.02 8.73 -17.59
CA ALA A 126 -1.53 10.10 -17.43
C ALA A 126 -1.17 10.45 -15.96
N TRP A 127 -1.51 9.57 -15.00
CA TRP A 127 -1.41 9.71 -13.55
C TRP A 127 -0.47 8.65 -12.90
N SER A 128 0.43 8.04 -13.66
CA SER A 128 1.51 7.22 -13.08
C SER A 128 2.32 8.05 -12.06
N PRO A 129 2.83 7.47 -10.95
CA PRO A 129 3.70 8.18 -10.02
C PRO A 129 4.87 8.83 -10.73
N ILE A 130 5.41 8.15 -11.74
CA ILE A 130 6.55 8.63 -12.53
C ILE A 130 6.15 9.84 -13.38
N SER A 131 4.95 9.87 -13.97
CA SER A 131 4.51 11.04 -14.77
C SER A 131 4.18 12.24 -13.89
N LEU A 132 3.62 12.00 -12.70
CA LEU A 132 3.36 13.03 -11.70
C LEU A 132 4.65 13.56 -11.11
N LEU A 133 5.58 12.70 -10.72
CA LEU A 133 6.91 13.09 -10.25
C LEU A 133 7.67 13.83 -11.35
N LYS A 134 7.65 13.37 -12.60
CA LYS A 134 8.27 14.09 -13.73
C LYS A 134 7.66 15.49 -13.92
N LYS A 135 6.34 15.65 -13.78
CA LYS A 135 5.66 16.96 -13.87
C LYS A 135 5.93 17.86 -12.66
N LEU A 136 5.97 17.28 -11.48
CA LEU A 136 6.26 17.96 -10.22
C LEU A 136 7.73 18.37 -10.13
N ARG A 137 8.65 17.61 -10.73
CA ARG A 137 10.10 17.89 -10.69
C ARG A 137 10.48 19.22 -11.35
N GLY A 138 9.64 19.78 -12.22
CA GLY A 138 9.87 21.09 -12.85
C GLY A 138 11.20 21.19 -13.60
N LYS A 139 11.47 22.33 -14.26
CA LYS A 139 12.82 22.63 -14.77
C LYS A 139 13.70 23.01 -13.58
N ARG A 140 14.86 22.35 -13.46
CA ARG A 140 15.89 22.62 -12.44
C ARG A 140 16.19 24.11 -12.34
N GLU A 141 15.96 24.72 -11.19
CA GLU A 141 16.65 25.95 -10.77
C GLU A 141 17.60 25.59 -9.63
N ASP A 142 18.89 25.84 -9.88
CA ASP A 142 20.02 25.51 -9.03
C ASP A 142 19.94 26.29 -7.71
N GLY A 143 20.07 25.59 -6.57
CA GLY A 143 20.30 26.29 -5.29
C GLY A 143 19.91 25.57 -4.00
N GLY A 144 19.70 24.26 -4.00
CA GLY A 144 19.50 23.48 -2.78
C GLY A 144 19.76 22.01 -3.05
N THR A 145 20.17 21.26 -2.03
CA THR A 145 20.42 19.81 -2.15
C THR A 145 19.15 19.16 -2.70
N ALA A 146 19.26 18.57 -3.90
CA ALA A 146 18.11 18.11 -4.66
C ALA A 146 17.21 17.13 -3.87
N GLY A 147 17.82 16.36 -2.95
CA GLY A 147 17.14 15.43 -2.05
C GLY A 147 16.20 16.09 -1.04
N GLU A 148 16.64 17.12 -0.30
CA GLU A 148 15.81 17.76 0.73
C GLU A 148 14.55 18.42 0.14
N ARG A 149 14.68 19.03 -1.05
CA ARG A 149 13.57 19.62 -1.80
C ARG A 149 12.61 18.56 -2.32
N GLN A 150 13.12 17.45 -2.85
CA GLN A 150 12.32 16.33 -3.33
C GLN A 150 11.56 15.65 -2.18
N MET A 151 12.16 15.53 -1.00
CA MET A 151 11.53 14.99 0.19
C MET A 151 10.48 15.93 0.78
N THR A 152 10.77 17.23 0.85
CA THR A 152 9.77 18.23 1.23
C THR A 152 8.57 18.19 0.28
N MET A 153 8.80 17.96 -1.01
CA MET A 153 7.74 17.78 -1.99
C MET A 153 6.93 16.50 -1.74
N LEU A 154 7.55 15.36 -1.47
CA LEU A 154 6.85 14.11 -1.13
C LEU A 154 6.04 14.23 0.18
N ARG A 155 6.54 14.96 1.19
CA ARG A 155 5.82 15.29 2.44
C ARG A 155 4.58 16.14 2.18
N GLN A 156 4.69 17.11 1.28
CA GLN A 156 3.62 18.06 0.99
C GLN A 156 2.62 17.55 -0.05
N LEU A 157 3.02 16.62 -0.91
CA LEU A 157 2.18 16.13 -2.01
C LEU A 157 0.84 15.56 -1.54
N PRO A 158 0.73 14.72 -0.49
CA PRO A 158 -0.57 14.27 0.03
C PRO A 158 -1.45 15.41 0.54
N LYS A 159 -0.84 16.46 1.12
CA LYS A 159 -1.54 17.65 1.65
C LYS A 159 -2.06 18.51 0.50
N LEU A 160 -1.26 18.71 -0.54
CA LEU A 160 -1.63 19.45 -1.76
C LEU A 160 -2.74 18.73 -2.55
N LEU A 161 -2.62 17.41 -2.71
CA LEU A 161 -3.59 16.62 -3.46
C LEU A 161 -4.96 16.55 -2.78
N ARG A 162 -5.08 16.86 -1.47
CA ARG A 162 -6.36 16.86 -0.72
C ARG A 162 -7.46 17.66 -1.42
N PHE A 163 -7.10 18.77 -2.08
CA PHE A 163 -8.06 19.68 -2.71
C PHE A 163 -8.32 19.38 -4.20
N VAL A 164 -7.59 18.43 -4.78
CA VAL A 164 -7.70 18.09 -6.22
C VAL A 164 -8.71 16.96 -6.41
N PRO A 165 -9.80 17.15 -7.16
CA PRO A 165 -10.76 16.08 -7.42
C PRO A 165 -10.21 15.03 -8.39
N GLY A 166 -10.85 13.86 -8.43
CA GLY A 166 -10.61 12.86 -9.46
C GLY A 166 -9.40 11.92 -9.19
N PRO A 167 -8.73 11.41 -10.24
CA PRO A 167 -7.69 10.38 -10.13
C PRO A 167 -6.50 10.73 -9.23
N ALA A 168 -6.24 12.03 -9.03
CA ALA A 168 -5.20 12.51 -8.13
C ALA A 168 -5.42 12.08 -6.67
N GLN A 169 -6.67 11.83 -6.27
CA GLN A 169 -6.99 11.29 -4.95
C GLN A 169 -6.55 9.84 -4.79
N ASP A 170 -6.50 9.05 -5.88
CA ASP A 170 -6.04 7.66 -5.79
C ASP A 170 -4.52 7.61 -5.57
N VAL A 171 -3.78 8.56 -6.17
CA VAL A 171 -2.36 8.79 -5.90
C VAL A 171 -2.14 9.24 -4.46
N ARG A 172 -2.97 10.18 -3.98
CA ARG A 172 -2.95 10.60 -2.58
C ARG A 172 -3.18 9.41 -1.64
N THR A 173 -4.14 8.54 -1.95
CA THR A 173 -4.38 7.33 -1.15
C THR A 173 -3.18 6.41 -1.16
N TRP A 174 -2.51 6.21 -2.29
CA TRP A 174 -1.26 5.43 -2.35
C TRP A 174 -0.19 6.01 -1.42
N LEU A 175 0.04 7.34 -1.46
CA LEU A 175 0.99 8.00 -0.56
C LEU A 175 0.57 7.87 0.92
N LEU A 176 -0.73 7.98 1.22
CA LEU A 176 -1.25 7.82 2.58
C LEU A 176 -1.13 6.37 3.07
N CYS A 177 -1.26 5.36 2.22
CA CYS A 177 -1.03 3.97 2.61
C CYS A 177 0.41 3.78 3.11
N MET A 178 1.38 4.28 2.33
CA MET A 178 2.79 4.29 2.76
C MET A 178 2.97 5.06 4.07
N SER A 179 2.28 6.20 4.20
CA SER A 179 2.34 7.04 5.39
C SER A 179 1.83 6.34 6.66
N TYR A 180 0.64 5.74 6.62
CA TYR A 180 0.09 5.00 7.75
C TYR A 180 0.97 3.79 8.10
N TRP A 181 1.46 3.08 7.08
CA TRP A 181 2.32 1.93 7.29
C TRP A 181 3.58 2.29 8.07
N LEU A 182 4.29 3.33 7.62
CA LEU A 182 5.51 3.83 8.26
C LEU A 182 5.28 4.39 9.66
N GLY A 183 4.07 4.87 9.94
CA GLY A 183 3.69 5.30 11.28
C GLY A 183 3.49 4.16 12.28
N ALA A 184 3.41 2.90 11.84
CA ALA A 184 3.54 1.68 12.64
C ALA A 184 2.67 1.51 13.92
N THR A 185 1.58 2.28 14.08
CA THR A 185 0.64 2.15 15.21
C THR A 185 -0.62 1.38 14.83
N ASP A 186 -1.34 0.85 15.82
CA ASP A 186 -2.62 0.19 15.61
C ASP A 186 -3.67 1.16 15.01
N ALA A 187 -3.68 2.41 15.46
CA ALA A 187 -4.54 3.46 14.93
C ALA A 187 -4.23 3.75 13.45
N ASN A 188 -2.95 3.78 13.08
CA ASN A 188 -2.53 3.97 11.71
C ASN A 188 -2.90 2.78 10.83
N LEU A 189 -2.65 1.54 11.26
CA LEU A 189 -3.02 0.35 10.51
C LEU A 189 -4.54 0.24 10.33
N SER A 190 -5.31 0.51 11.40
CA SER A 190 -6.77 0.55 11.35
C SER A 190 -7.26 1.58 10.33
N SER A 191 -6.71 2.80 10.37
CA SER A 191 -7.08 3.90 9.48
C SER A 191 -6.66 3.66 8.03
N MET A 192 -5.53 3.01 7.80
CA MET A 192 -5.09 2.58 6.47
C MET A 192 -6.10 1.64 5.83
N ILE A 193 -6.50 0.59 6.56
CA ILE A 193 -7.45 -0.41 6.07
C ILE A 193 -8.83 0.22 5.89
N ALA A 194 -9.28 1.01 6.86
CA ALA A 194 -10.56 1.72 6.79
C ALA A 194 -10.61 2.68 5.59
N MET A 195 -9.54 3.43 5.32
CA MET A 195 -9.42 4.30 4.16
C MET A 195 -9.56 3.53 2.84
N LEU A 196 -8.90 2.38 2.73
CA LEU A 196 -8.97 1.52 1.54
C LEU A 196 -10.38 0.96 1.32
N ILE A 197 -11.03 0.46 2.37
CA ILE A 197 -12.42 -0.04 2.32
C ILE A 197 -13.37 1.10 1.91
N ASN A 198 -13.29 2.23 2.62
CA ASN A 198 -14.16 3.38 2.39
C ASN A 198 -14.11 3.89 0.95
N ARG A 199 -12.93 3.80 0.32
CA ARG A 199 -12.71 4.36 -1.01
C ARG A 199 -12.93 3.34 -2.12
N TYR A 200 -12.51 2.10 -1.93
CA TYR A 200 -12.39 1.15 -3.03
C TYR A 200 -13.36 -0.02 -2.98
N ALA A 201 -14.10 -0.27 -1.90
CA ALA A 201 -15.04 -1.39 -1.85
C ALA A 201 -16.03 -1.38 -3.05
N GLN A 202 -16.19 -2.50 -3.74
CA GLN A 202 -16.96 -2.61 -4.99
C GLN A 202 -18.05 -3.67 -4.94
N GLY A 203 -18.94 -3.65 -5.94
CA GLY A 203 -20.02 -4.63 -6.09
C GLY A 203 -20.88 -4.71 -4.81
N PRO A 204 -21.14 -5.91 -4.28
CA PRO A 204 -21.88 -6.08 -3.03
C PRO A 204 -21.28 -5.36 -1.81
N ARG A 205 -19.96 -5.08 -1.83
CA ARG A 205 -19.25 -4.37 -0.76
C ARG A 205 -19.33 -2.86 -0.86
N ALA A 206 -19.87 -2.31 -1.94
CA ALA A 206 -19.97 -0.86 -2.13
C ALA A 206 -20.75 -0.14 -0.99
N ALA A 207 -21.63 -0.86 -0.29
CA ALA A 207 -22.32 -0.36 0.90
C ALA A 207 -21.39 -0.02 2.09
N LEU A 208 -20.14 -0.49 2.08
CA LEU A 208 -19.13 -0.17 3.09
C LEU A 208 -18.41 1.17 2.81
N LYS A 209 -18.63 1.79 1.65
CA LYS A 209 -17.95 3.03 1.28
C LYS A 209 -18.34 4.18 2.19
N GLY A 210 -17.34 4.84 2.78
CA GLY A 210 -17.50 5.97 3.69
C GLY A 210 -18.10 5.62 5.06
N ALA A 211 -18.23 4.33 5.39
CA ALA A 211 -18.87 3.88 6.64
C ALA A 211 -17.89 3.72 7.82
N LEU A 212 -16.59 3.67 7.56
CA LEU A 212 -15.57 3.42 8.58
C LEU A 212 -14.91 4.73 9.03
N ASP A 213 -14.52 4.78 10.30
CA ASP A 213 -13.75 5.90 10.84
C ASP A 213 -12.30 5.83 10.36
N VAL A 214 -11.76 6.98 9.93
CA VAL A 214 -10.37 7.11 9.47
C VAL A 214 -9.73 8.26 10.22
N ASP A 215 -8.80 7.93 11.11
CA ASP A 215 -8.01 8.94 11.83
C ASP A 215 -6.98 9.55 10.88
N ALA A 216 -6.59 10.81 11.09
CA ALA A 216 -5.55 11.42 10.27
C ALA A 216 -4.18 10.78 10.56
N VAL A 217 -3.37 10.58 9.51
CA VAL A 217 -1.96 10.20 9.68
C VAL A 217 -1.25 11.33 10.45
N ALA A 218 -0.55 11.01 11.54
CA ALA A 218 0.53 11.87 12.06
C ALA A 218 1.64 12.01 11.00
N ASP A 219 2.44 13.09 10.98
CA ASP A 219 3.38 13.31 9.87
C ASP A 219 4.31 12.08 9.67
N PRO A 220 4.12 11.31 8.59
CA PRO A 220 4.63 9.95 8.47
C PRO A 220 6.13 9.90 8.17
N LEU A 221 6.67 11.00 7.63
CA LEU A 221 8.06 11.12 7.23
C LEU A 221 8.96 11.55 8.39
N ASP A 222 8.38 12.00 9.51
CA ASP A 222 9.11 12.16 10.78
C ASP A 222 9.27 10.80 11.49
N ALA A 223 8.28 9.90 11.37
CA ALA A 223 8.33 8.55 11.93
C ALA A 223 9.21 7.59 11.13
N ALA A 224 9.24 7.71 9.80
CA ALA A 224 10.03 6.84 8.93
C ALA A 224 11.55 7.04 9.08
N VAL A 225 12.01 8.23 9.50
CA VAL A 225 13.42 8.50 9.84
C VAL A 225 13.87 7.70 11.08
N ILE A 226 12.92 7.20 11.90
CA ILE A 226 13.22 6.48 13.15
C ILE A 226 13.44 4.98 12.91
N HIS A 227 12.88 4.39 11.85
CA HIS A 227 12.82 2.92 11.68
C HIS A 227 13.78 2.34 10.64
N PHE A 228 14.37 3.17 9.77
CA PHE A 228 15.33 2.72 8.76
C PHE A 228 16.72 3.27 9.10
N SER A 229 17.74 2.39 9.09
CA SER A 229 19.15 2.78 9.29
C SER A 229 19.74 3.52 8.09
N GLU A 230 19.08 3.44 6.95
CA GLU A 230 19.39 4.15 5.71
C GLU A 230 18.40 5.32 5.52
N PRO A 231 18.83 6.43 4.90
CA PRO A 231 17.94 7.54 4.59
C PRO A 231 16.77 7.05 3.71
N ILE A 232 15.53 7.42 4.08
CA ILE A 232 14.32 7.03 3.32
C ILE A 232 14.38 7.50 1.85
N GLU A 233 15.22 8.50 1.58
CA GLU A 233 15.59 9.03 0.28
C GLU A 233 15.96 7.92 -0.71
N ASP A 234 16.85 7.00 -0.33
CA ASP A 234 17.38 5.95 -1.23
C ASP A 234 16.32 4.86 -1.51
N GLN A 235 15.44 4.61 -0.55
CA GLN A 235 14.35 3.64 -0.68
C GLN A 235 13.18 4.20 -1.49
N LEU A 236 12.87 5.49 -1.32
CA LEU A 236 11.88 6.19 -2.14
C LEU A 236 12.40 6.40 -3.56
N GLU A 237 13.70 6.63 -3.75
CA GLU A 237 14.31 6.69 -5.07
C GLU A 237 14.11 5.37 -5.82
N TRP A 238 14.32 4.23 -5.14
CA TRP A 238 14.06 2.89 -5.71
C TRP A 238 12.56 2.58 -5.93
N ALA A 239 11.68 3.04 -5.04
CA ALA A 239 10.23 2.81 -5.15
C ALA A 239 9.53 3.74 -6.16
N LEU A 240 10.12 4.91 -6.48
CA LEU A 240 9.51 5.96 -7.30
C LEU A 240 10.19 6.16 -8.66
N LEU A 241 11.43 5.68 -8.83
CA LEU A 241 12.16 5.73 -10.09
C LEU A 241 12.56 4.30 -10.49
N PRO A 242 12.27 3.87 -11.74
CA PRO A 242 12.89 2.64 -12.22
C PRO A 242 14.42 2.82 -12.19
N PRO A 243 15.20 1.76 -11.92
CA PRO A 243 16.64 1.85 -12.00
C PRO A 243 16.99 2.41 -13.38
N ALA A 244 17.88 3.40 -13.42
CA ALA A 244 18.46 3.83 -14.67
C ALA A 244 18.97 2.58 -15.39
N VAL A 245 18.50 2.35 -16.61
CA VAL A 245 19.00 1.25 -17.44
C VAL A 245 20.50 1.48 -17.57
N GLY A 246 21.28 0.63 -16.90
CA GLY A 246 22.74 0.67 -16.92
C GLY A 246 23.39 1.27 -15.67
N SER A 247 23.44 0.50 -14.58
CA SER A 247 24.70 0.10 -13.93
C SER A 247 24.39 -0.73 -12.69
N VAL A 248 24.31 -2.05 -12.84
CA VAL A 248 24.55 -2.95 -11.72
C VAL A 248 26.04 -2.85 -11.42
N VAL A 249 26.42 -1.97 -10.51
CA VAL A 249 27.64 -2.19 -9.75
C VAL A 249 27.20 -2.92 -8.50
N ALA A 250 27.31 -4.25 -8.55
CA ALA A 250 27.36 -5.04 -7.33
C ALA A 250 28.46 -4.42 -6.45
N ARG A 251 28.09 -4.02 -5.23
CA ARG A 251 29.07 -3.67 -4.20
C ARG A 251 29.01 -4.73 -3.09
N PRO A 252 30.20 -5.06 -2.54
CA PRO A 252 30.45 -6.29 -1.78
C PRO A 252 29.69 -6.38 -0.47
#